data_AF-A0A447EBB6-F1
#
_entry.id   AF-A0A447EBB6-F1
#
_cell.length_a   1.000
_cell.length_b   1.000
_cell.length_c   1.000
_cell.angle_alpha   90.00
_cell.angle_beta   90.00
_cell.angle_gamma   90.00
#
_symmetry.space_group_name_H-M   'P 1'
#
loop_
_entity.id
_entity.type
_entity.pdbx_description
1 polymer ?
#
loop_
_entity_poly.entity_id
_entity_poly.type
_entity_poly.pdbx_seq_one_letter_code
_entity_poly.pdbx_strand_id
1 'polypeptide(L)'
;MALSAEDTQTAGAVWEKIYADVEDNGAVVLSRMFKEHHHTVSYFKNFTQLQSVAETASAEEIAALAEVRAHGKKVFLALNDMVPHLTNVDALKETIAPLAKKHAAELKVDVKDFRIIFENLLDLIGEKQGADAKTAFKKVTDLIYEEIKAAY
;
A
#
# COMPACT_ATOMS: atom_id res chain seq x y z
N MET A 1 7.47 -17.87 -2.15
CA MET A 1 8.94 -18.09 -2.29
C MET A 1 9.60 -16.72 -2.21
N ALA A 2 10.77 -16.62 -1.59
CA ALA A 2 11.52 -15.36 -1.51
C ALA A 2 11.89 -14.83 -2.91
N LEU A 3 12.10 -13.52 -3.02
CA LEU A 3 12.63 -12.93 -4.26
C LEU A 3 14.13 -13.20 -4.40
N SER A 4 14.61 -13.17 -5.65
CA SER A 4 16.05 -13.23 -5.92
C SER A 4 16.74 -11.94 -5.43
N ALA A 5 18.06 -11.99 -5.24
CA ALA A 5 18.83 -10.81 -4.88
C ALA A 5 18.76 -9.72 -5.97
N GLU A 6 18.75 -10.11 -7.24
CA GLU A 6 18.62 -9.20 -8.39
C GLU A 6 17.24 -8.52 -8.42
N ASP A 7 16.17 -9.30 -8.21
CA ASP A 7 14.80 -8.77 -8.14
C ASP A 7 14.66 -7.79 -6.97
N THR A 8 15.25 -8.14 -5.81
CA THR A 8 15.22 -7.31 -4.60
C THR A 8 16.01 -6.01 -4.80
N GLN A 9 17.18 -6.06 -5.44
CA GLN A 9 17.98 -4.87 -5.74
C GLN A 9 17.22 -3.92 -6.68
N THR A 10 16.63 -4.47 -7.74
CA THR A 10 15.88 -3.67 -8.72
C THR A 10 14.65 -3.03 -8.08
N ALA A 11 13.87 -3.81 -7.33
CA ALA A 11 12.68 -3.32 -6.65
C ALA A 11 13.02 -2.32 -5.52
N GLY A 12 14.14 -2.53 -4.81
CA GLY A 12 14.65 -1.59 -3.82
C GLY A 12 14.98 -0.22 -4.42
N ALA A 13 15.68 -0.19 -5.56
CA ALA A 13 16.00 1.06 -6.26
C ALA A 13 14.75 1.79 -6.79
N VAL A 14 13.71 1.05 -7.18
CA VAL A 14 12.39 1.64 -7.51
C VAL A 14 11.75 2.21 -6.26
N TRP A 15 11.74 1.44 -5.16
CA TRP A 15 11.14 1.84 -3.90
C TRP A 15 11.75 3.11 -3.33
N GLU A 16 13.08 3.25 -3.33
CA GLU A 16 13.79 4.44 -2.84
C GLU A 16 13.25 5.74 -3.46
N LYS A 17 12.99 5.74 -4.77
CA LYS A 17 12.44 6.91 -5.49
C LYS A 17 11.00 7.19 -5.13
N ILE A 18 10.20 6.15 -4.92
CA ILE A 18 8.78 6.26 -4.56
C ILE A 18 8.63 6.68 -3.10
N TYR A 19 9.52 6.20 -2.23
CA TYR A 19 9.53 6.51 -0.81
C TYR A 19 10.01 7.94 -0.52
N ALA A 20 10.73 8.58 -1.46
CA ALA A 20 11.15 9.98 -1.32
C ALA A 20 9.98 10.95 -1.11
N ASP A 21 8.82 10.71 -1.74
CA ASP A 21 7.60 11.50 -1.59
C ASP A 21 6.52 10.74 -0.77
N VAL A 22 6.91 10.18 0.37
CA VAL A 22 6.11 9.22 1.15
C VAL A 22 4.66 9.66 1.44
N GLU A 23 4.46 10.93 1.83
CA GLU A 23 3.12 11.42 2.19
C GLU A 23 2.25 11.66 0.97
N ASP A 24 2.81 12.26 -0.08
CA ASP A 24 2.09 12.58 -1.32
C ASP A 24 1.75 11.30 -2.09
N ASN A 25 2.71 10.39 -2.26
CA ASN A 25 2.49 9.12 -2.93
C ASN A 25 1.50 8.24 -2.14
N GLY A 26 1.63 8.18 -0.82
CA GLY A 26 0.68 7.48 0.03
C GLY A 26 -0.74 8.05 -0.07
N ALA A 27 -0.88 9.38 -0.12
CA ALA A 27 -2.17 10.03 -0.28
C ALA A 27 -2.82 9.73 -1.64
N VAL A 28 -2.03 9.73 -2.72
CA VAL A 28 -2.51 9.40 -4.08
C VAL A 28 -2.99 7.96 -4.15
N VAL A 29 -2.25 7.00 -3.59
CA VAL A 29 -2.65 5.58 -3.59
C VAL A 29 -3.99 5.39 -2.86
N LEU A 30 -4.16 6.03 -1.69
CA LEU A 30 -5.40 5.91 -0.94
C LEU A 30 -6.56 6.68 -1.56
N SER A 31 -6.31 7.84 -2.17
CA SER A 31 -7.40 8.61 -2.79
C SER A 31 -7.99 7.89 -4.00
N ARG A 32 -7.16 7.23 -4.81
CA ARG A 32 -7.62 6.33 -5.89
C ARG A 32 -8.49 5.20 -5.34
N MET A 33 -8.02 4.53 -4.28
CA MET A 33 -8.79 3.47 -3.60
C MET A 33 -10.18 3.97 -3.15
N PHE A 34 -10.25 5.12 -2.48
CA PHE A 34 -11.53 5.66 -2.00
C PHE A 34 -12.46 6.09 -3.14
N LYS A 35 -11.89 6.59 -4.24
CA LYS A 35 -12.66 7.08 -5.38
C LYS A 35 -13.20 5.95 -6.26
N GLU A 36 -12.41 4.91 -6.48
CA GLU A 36 -12.74 3.81 -7.39
C GLU A 36 -13.47 2.67 -6.68
N HIS A 37 -13.22 2.53 -5.37
CA HIS A 37 -13.75 1.46 -4.53
C HIS A 37 -14.42 2.02 -3.29
N HIS A 38 -15.59 2.66 -3.47
CA HIS A 38 -16.32 3.35 -2.42
C HIS A 38 -16.60 2.52 -1.15
N HIS A 39 -16.69 1.19 -1.26
CA HIS A 39 -16.89 0.31 -0.10
C HIS A 39 -15.73 0.41 0.91
N THR A 40 -14.52 0.71 0.44
CA THR A 40 -13.31 0.83 1.28
C THR A 40 -13.40 2.00 2.26
N VAL A 41 -14.17 3.05 1.94
CA VAL A 41 -14.40 4.22 2.81
C VAL A 41 -15.05 3.80 4.13
N SER A 42 -15.82 2.70 4.14
CA SER A 42 -16.51 2.20 5.34
C SER A 42 -15.57 1.71 6.46
N TYR A 43 -14.31 1.36 6.12
CA TYR A 43 -13.29 1.01 7.12
C TYR A 43 -12.77 2.23 7.88
N PHE A 44 -12.96 3.44 7.34
CA PHE A 44 -12.39 4.69 7.84
C PHE A 44 -13.44 5.56 8.54
N LYS A 45 -14.22 4.98 9.46
CA LYS A 45 -15.33 5.68 10.17
C LYS A 45 -14.87 6.90 10.98
N ASN A 46 -13.62 6.90 11.42
CA ASN A 46 -13.04 8.01 12.20
C ASN A 46 -12.48 9.14 11.32
N PHE A 47 -12.52 9.01 9.99
CA PHE A 47 -11.97 10.00 9.07
C PHE A 47 -13.07 10.98 8.68
N THR A 48 -13.35 11.95 9.55
CA THR A 48 -14.56 12.78 9.43
C THR A 48 -14.59 13.63 8.16
N GLN A 49 -13.44 14.07 7.66
CA GLN A 49 -13.38 14.87 6.44
C GLN A 49 -13.65 13.99 5.21
N LEU A 50 -13.03 12.82 5.14
CA LEU A 50 -13.25 11.82 4.11
C LEU A 50 -14.72 11.41 4.07
N GLN A 51 -15.32 11.07 5.22
CA GLN A 51 -16.74 10.70 5.30
C GLN A 51 -17.65 11.81 4.75
N SER A 52 -17.27 13.09 4.92
CA SER A 52 -18.09 14.22 4.44
C SER A 52 -17.98 14.48 2.93
N VAL A 53 -16.94 14.00 2.26
CA VAL A 53 -16.66 14.35 0.86
C VAL A 53 -16.45 13.15 -0.07
N ALA A 54 -16.37 11.91 0.43
CA ALA A 54 -15.96 10.74 -0.34
C ALA A 54 -16.80 10.49 -1.61
N GLU A 55 -18.09 10.82 -1.59
CA GLU A 55 -18.97 10.61 -2.75
C GLU A 55 -18.83 11.72 -3.81
N THR A 56 -18.51 12.94 -3.40
CA THR A 56 -18.57 14.13 -4.27
C THR A 56 -17.21 14.65 -4.69
N ALA A 57 -16.17 14.43 -3.88
CA ALA A 57 -14.83 14.96 -4.12
C ALA A 57 -14.10 14.21 -5.25
N SER A 58 -13.16 14.91 -5.89
CA SER A 58 -12.17 14.32 -6.78
C SER A 58 -11.09 13.56 -6.00
N ALA A 59 -10.29 12.74 -6.70
CA ALA A 59 -9.19 12.02 -6.06
C ALA A 59 -8.10 12.99 -5.54
N GLU A 60 -7.91 14.14 -6.19
CA GLU A 60 -6.98 15.19 -5.77
C GLU A 60 -7.45 15.87 -4.48
N GLU A 61 -8.75 16.18 -4.38
CA GLU A 61 -9.35 16.75 -3.17
C GLU A 61 -9.27 15.78 -1.99
N ILE A 62 -9.52 14.48 -2.22
CA ILE A 62 -9.36 13.43 -1.21
C ILE A 62 -7.88 13.30 -0.79
N ALA A 63 -6.93 13.35 -1.73
CA ALA A 63 -5.49 13.27 -1.43
C ALA A 63 -4.98 14.48 -0.63
N ALA A 64 -5.65 15.62 -0.70
CA ALA A 64 -5.31 16.80 0.09
C ALA A 64 -5.73 16.70 1.56
N LEU A 65 -6.62 15.77 1.93
CA LEU A 65 -7.11 15.60 3.29
C LEU A 65 -5.99 15.15 4.23
N ALA A 66 -5.80 15.87 5.33
CA ALA A 66 -4.73 15.60 6.30
C ALA A 66 -4.76 14.17 6.86
N GLU A 67 -5.95 13.62 7.11
CA GLU A 67 -6.14 12.25 7.59
C GLU A 67 -5.76 11.18 6.54
N VAL A 68 -6.05 11.44 5.26
CA VAL A 68 -5.65 10.57 4.15
C VAL A 68 -4.14 10.60 3.98
N ARG A 69 -3.51 11.78 3.97
CA ARG A 69 -2.06 11.95 3.91
C ARG A 69 -1.35 11.24 5.07
N ALA A 70 -1.84 11.43 6.29
CA ALA A 70 -1.28 10.80 7.48
C ALA A 70 -1.41 9.27 7.45
N HIS A 71 -2.51 8.73 6.92
CA HIS A 71 -2.67 7.28 6.79
C HIS A 71 -1.83 6.72 5.64
N GLY A 72 -1.77 7.40 4.50
CA GLY A 72 -0.93 7.04 3.36
C GLY A 72 0.53 6.90 3.76
N LYS A 73 1.03 7.83 4.58
CA LYS A 73 2.36 7.73 5.20
C LYS A 73 2.52 6.44 5.99
N LYS A 74 1.57 6.07 6.84
CA LYS A 74 1.64 4.84 7.65
C LYS A 74 1.70 3.59 6.79
N VAL A 75 0.94 3.53 5.68
CA VAL A 75 1.00 2.43 4.73
C VAL A 75 2.40 2.31 4.13
N PHE A 76 2.97 3.42 3.67
CA PHE A 76 4.30 3.40 3.05
C PHE A 76 5.42 3.12 4.06
N LEU A 77 5.30 3.57 5.31
CA LEU A 77 6.24 3.19 6.37
C LEU A 77 6.21 1.67 6.60
N ALA A 78 5.01 1.08 6.69
CA ALA A 78 4.88 -0.37 6.85
C ALA A 78 5.47 -1.14 5.65
N LEU A 79 5.26 -0.66 4.42
CA LEU A 79 5.89 -1.25 3.23
C LEU A 79 7.41 -1.11 3.26
N ASN A 80 7.91 0.05 3.69
CA ASN A 80 9.34 0.29 3.83
C ASN A 80 10.00 -0.66 4.84
N ASP A 81 9.31 -1.02 5.92
CA ASP A 81 9.81 -2.02 6.87
C ASP A 81 9.85 -3.44 6.28
N MET A 82 9.03 -3.73 5.27
CA MET A 82 8.99 -5.04 4.60
C MET A 82 10.05 -5.20 3.50
N VAL A 83 10.41 -4.12 2.80
CA VAL A 83 11.34 -4.16 1.66
C VAL A 83 12.72 -4.79 1.99
N PRO A 84 13.34 -4.55 3.15
CA PRO A 84 14.59 -5.20 3.53
C PRO A 84 14.52 -6.73 3.66
N HIS A 85 13.32 -7.29 3.80
CA HIS A 85 13.09 -8.71 4.13
C HIS A 85 12.65 -9.55 2.93
N LEU A 86 12.64 -9.01 1.71
CA LEU A 86 12.14 -9.70 0.51
C LEU A 86 12.90 -10.98 0.11
N THR A 87 14.15 -11.12 0.57
CA THR A 87 14.97 -12.33 0.40
C THR A 87 14.84 -13.33 1.55
N ASN A 88 14.22 -12.93 2.67
CA ASN A 88 14.03 -13.75 3.86
C ASN A 88 12.56 -13.74 4.29
N VAL A 89 11.81 -14.72 3.79
CA VAL A 89 10.36 -14.86 4.01
C VAL A 89 10.01 -14.99 5.50
N ASP A 90 10.85 -15.62 6.32
CA ASP A 90 10.55 -15.78 7.74
C ASP A 90 10.61 -14.42 8.47
N ALA A 91 11.63 -13.61 8.20
CA ALA A 91 11.71 -12.24 8.71
C ALA A 91 10.58 -11.34 8.17
N LEU A 92 10.19 -11.54 6.90
CA LEU A 92 9.06 -10.82 6.31
C LEU A 92 7.74 -11.16 7.02
N LYS A 93 7.50 -12.45 7.34
CA LYS A 93 6.31 -12.89 8.09
C LYS A 93 6.26 -12.28 9.48
N GLU A 94 7.39 -12.23 10.18
CA GLU A 94 7.46 -11.57 11.50
C GLU A 94 7.09 -10.09 11.42
N THR A 95 7.53 -9.40 10.36
CA THR A 95 7.20 -7.99 10.08
C THR A 95 5.72 -7.81 9.74
N ILE A 96 5.12 -8.73 8.99
CA ILE A 96 3.72 -8.68 8.54
C ILE A 96 2.73 -9.04 9.67
N ALA A 97 3.07 -9.99 10.54
CA ALA A 97 2.18 -10.53 11.56
C ALA A 97 1.41 -9.48 12.39
N PRO A 98 2.03 -8.43 12.96
CA PRO A 98 1.29 -7.42 13.72
C PRO A 98 0.32 -6.62 12.84
N LEU A 99 0.69 -6.33 11.59
CA LEU A 99 -0.15 -5.62 10.63
C LEU A 99 -1.35 -6.47 10.23
N ALA A 100 -1.14 -7.73 9.88
CA ALA A 100 -2.21 -8.66 9.50
C ALA A 100 -3.20 -8.84 10.65
N LYS A 101 -2.72 -9.12 11.87
CA LYS A 101 -3.56 -9.25 13.07
C LYS A 101 -4.43 -8.02 13.29
N LYS A 102 -3.85 -6.81 13.20
CA LYS A 102 -4.60 -5.57 13.40
C LYS A 102 -5.72 -5.42 12.36
N HIS A 103 -5.41 -5.61 11.08
CA HIS A 103 -6.40 -5.40 10.02
C HIS A 103 -7.48 -6.49 10.01
N ALA A 104 -7.13 -7.74 10.29
CA ALA A 104 -8.07 -8.86 10.35
C ALA A 104 -8.93 -8.85 11.62
N ALA A 105 -8.29 -8.76 12.80
CA ALA A 105 -8.96 -8.96 14.08
C ALA A 105 -9.63 -7.69 14.62
N GLU A 106 -9.01 -6.53 14.45
CA GLU A 106 -9.49 -5.27 15.04
C GLU A 106 -10.26 -4.40 14.04
N LEU A 107 -9.69 -4.19 12.85
CA LEU A 107 -10.27 -3.29 11.84
C LEU A 107 -11.30 -3.99 10.93
N LYS A 108 -11.31 -5.33 10.92
CA LYS A 108 -12.23 -6.16 10.11
C LYS A 108 -12.19 -5.84 8.61
N VAL A 109 -10.99 -5.55 8.09
CA VAL A 109 -10.76 -5.28 6.66
C VAL A 109 -10.72 -6.61 5.91
N ASP A 110 -11.43 -6.74 4.78
CA ASP A 110 -11.30 -7.92 3.92
C ASP A 110 -9.88 -7.98 3.35
N VAL A 111 -9.22 -9.14 3.47
CA VAL A 111 -7.88 -9.36 2.94
C VAL A 111 -7.76 -9.01 1.45
N LYS A 112 -8.84 -9.21 0.67
CA LYS A 112 -8.86 -8.94 -0.77
C LYS A 112 -8.69 -7.46 -1.09
N ASP A 113 -9.12 -6.56 -0.20
CA ASP A 113 -9.04 -5.12 -0.41
C ASP A 113 -7.58 -4.61 -0.37
N PHE A 114 -6.62 -5.39 0.16
CA PHE A 114 -5.20 -5.07 0.06
C PHE A 114 -4.70 -5.06 -1.39
N ARG A 115 -5.29 -5.87 -2.28
CA ARG A 115 -4.93 -5.85 -3.70
C ARG A 115 -5.18 -4.49 -4.33
N ILE A 116 -6.24 -3.81 -3.92
CA ILE A 116 -6.59 -2.49 -4.45
C ILE A 116 -5.46 -1.48 -4.14
N ILE A 117 -4.92 -1.50 -2.92
CA ILE A 117 -3.78 -0.66 -2.54
C ILE A 117 -2.56 -1.00 -3.39
N PHE A 118 -2.28 -2.28 -3.61
CA PHE A 118 -1.13 -2.71 -4.42
C PHE A 118 -1.29 -2.37 -5.90
N GLU A 119 -2.47 -2.51 -6.47
CA GLU A 119 -2.77 -2.12 -7.85
C GLU A 119 -2.56 -0.62 -8.05
N ASN A 120 -3.11 0.21 -7.15
CA ASN A 120 -2.91 1.66 -7.18
C ASN A 120 -1.44 2.06 -7.00
N LEU A 121 -0.70 1.36 -6.14
CA LEU A 121 0.74 1.57 -5.98
C LEU A 121 1.51 1.21 -7.25
N LEU A 122 1.18 0.10 -7.90
CA LEU A 122 1.82 -0.32 -9.15
C LEU A 122 1.54 0.65 -10.29
N ASP A 123 0.34 1.21 -10.37
CA ASP A 123 -0.01 2.24 -11.34
C ASP A 123 0.78 3.53 -11.09
N LEU A 124 0.85 3.99 -9.83
CA LEU A 124 1.69 5.13 -9.46
C LEU A 124 3.18 4.92 -9.81
N ILE A 125 3.71 3.71 -9.57
CA ILE A 125 5.08 3.35 -9.95
C ILE A 125 5.25 3.38 -11.47
N GLY A 126 4.29 2.83 -12.21
CA GLY A 126 4.31 2.85 -13.67
C GLY A 126 4.31 4.27 -14.24
N GLU A 127 3.50 5.16 -13.67
CA GLU A 127 3.40 6.57 -14.04
C GLU A 127 4.70 7.34 -13.75
N LYS A 128 5.31 7.13 -12.58
CA LYS A 128 6.50 7.88 -12.14
C LYS A 128 7.82 7.31 -12.65
N GLN A 129 7.92 6.00 -12.84
CA GLN A 129 9.20 5.29 -13.08
C GLN A 129 9.17 4.39 -14.32
N GLY A 130 8.03 4.24 -14.99
CA GLY A 130 7.88 3.46 -16.22
C GLY A 130 7.46 1.99 -16.02
N ALA A 131 7.14 1.33 -17.14
CA ALA A 131 6.57 -0.03 -17.15
C ALA A 131 7.51 -1.10 -16.57
N ASP A 132 8.81 -0.96 -16.76
CA ASP A 132 9.81 -1.89 -16.21
C ASP A 132 9.84 -1.83 -14.68
N ALA A 133 9.78 -0.61 -14.12
CA ALA A 133 9.71 -0.40 -12.67
C ALA A 133 8.43 -1.01 -12.08
N LYS A 134 7.28 -0.81 -12.75
CA LYS A 134 6.01 -1.45 -12.38
C LYS A 134 6.13 -2.97 -12.38
N THR A 135 6.75 -3.54 -13.41
CA THR A 135 6.93 -5.00 -13.56
C THR A 135 7.83 -5.56 -12.46
N ALA A 136 8.95 -4.90 -12.18
CA ALA A 136 9.85 -5.28 -11.09
C ALA A 136 9.14 -5.25 -9.73
N PHE A 137 8.41 -4.17 -9.45
CA PHE A 137 7.73 -4.00 -8.16
C PHE A 137 6.49 -4.89 -8.00
N LYS A 138 5.89 -5.37 -9.10
CA LYS A 138 4.77 -6.32 -9.04
C LYS A 138 5.13 -7.60 -8.29
N LYS A 139 6.36 -8.10 -8.46
CA LYS A 139 6.85 -9.28 -7.73
C LYS A 139 6.84 -9.05 -6.21
N VAL A 140 7.18 -7.83 -5.78
CA VAL A 140 7.17 -7.42 -4.37
C VAL A 140 5.75 -7.39 -3.83
N THR A 141 4.82 -6.72 -4.53
CA THR A 141 3.44 -6.64 -4.08
C THR A 141 2.75 -8.00 -4.06
N ASP A 142 3.03 -8.88 -5.03
CA ASP A 142 2.50 -10.24 -5.07
C ASP A 142 3.00 -11.05 -3.87
N LEU A 143 4.29 -10.98 -3.53
CA LEU A 143 4.86 -11.65 -2.37
C LEU A 143 4.23 -11.14 -1.07
N ILE A 144 4.24 -9.82 -0.85
CA ILE A 144 3.68 -9.22 0.37
C ILE A 144 2.20 -9.56 0.52
N TYR A 145 1.42 -9.52 -0.57
CA TYR A 145 0.01 -9.88 -0.54
C TYR A 145 -0.21 -11.33 -0.10
N GLU A 146 0.54 -12.29 -0.65
CA GLU A 146 0.37 -13.70 -0.28
C GLU A 146 0.78 -13.96 1.18
N GLU A 147 1.81 -13.28 1.69
CA GLU A 147 2.21 -13.40 3.10
C GLU A 147 1.21 -12.71 4.05
N ILE A 148 0.63 -11.56 3.68
CA ILE A 148 -0.49 -10.95 4.41
C ILE A 148 -1.65 -11.94 4.45
N LYS A 149 -2.04 -12.49 3.30
CA LYS A 149 -3.16 -13.43 3.19
C LYS A 149 -2.94 -14.71 3.99
N ALA A 150 -1.69 -15.18 4.11
CA ALA A 150 -1.36 -16.34 4.93
C ALA A 150 -1.46 -16.05 6.45
N ALA A 151 -1.32 -14.79 6.86
CA ALA A 151 -1.35 -14.34 8.25
C ALA A 151 -2.73 -13.81 8.72
N TYR A 152 -3.72 -13.80 7.83
CA TYR A 152 -5.09 -13.35 8.06
C TYR A 152 -5.98 -14.44 8.68
#